data_AF-W4UQG6-F1
#
_entry.id   AF-W4UQG6-F1
#
_cell.length_a   1.000
_cell.length_b   1.000
_cell.length_c   1.000
_cell.angle_alpha   90.00
_cell.angle_beta   90.00
_cell.angle_gamma   90.00
#
_symmetry.space_group_name_H-M   'P 1'
#
loop_
_entity.id
_entity.type
_entity.pdbx_description
1 polymer ?
#
loop_
_entity_poly.entity_id
_entity_poly.type
_entity_poly.pdbx_seq_one_letter_code
_entity_poly.pdbx_strand_id
1 'polypeptide(L)'
;MHILFILSASFLVMTSQQSELKNTDLLQSWIFPEEIGSVKETEKTFHALQNEIQLSEAEKQTVHKEAAAVNRSIRKKYDAFLNDWTEVITKNPKMVLSSNTQDYTKLHEFDKLKDMGPKIIPLIMEGLLDERKFYLLQLYDAIQENPQLKVKYNSDNASFLEGEQHRGQRTIRLWLTSLQQKQDS
;
A
#
# COMPACT_ATOMS: atom_id res chain seq x y z
N MET A 1 -35.18 -2.23 -2.76
CA MET A 1 -33.79 -2.69 -2.68
C MET A 1 -33.21 -2.69 -4.08
N HIS A 2 -32.51 -1.63 -4.48
CA HIS A 2 -31.54 -1.61 -5.59
C HIS A 2 -30.62 -0.41 -5.34
N ILE A 3 -29.33 -0.68 -5.12
CA ILE A 3 -28.30 0.30 -4.82
C ILE A 3 -27.72 0.80 -6.15
N LEU A 4 -27.74 2.12 -6.29
CA LEU A 4 -27.12 2.90 -7.34
C LEU A 4 -25.58 2.77 -7.25
N PHE A 5 -24.91 2.38 -8.34
CA PHE A 5 -23.46 2.51 -8.46
C PHE A 5 -23.11 3.99 -8.63
N ILE A 6 -22.50 4.59 -7.61
CA ILE A 6 -21.87 5.91 -7.71
C ILE A 6 -20.47 5.69 -8.28
N LEU A 7 -20.27 6.10 -9.53
CA LEU A 7 -18.96 6.35 -10.13
C LEU A 7 -18.25 7.44 -9.33
N SER A 8 -17.27 7.07 -8.49
CA SER A 8 -16.47 8.05 -7.75
C SER A 8 -15.39 8.64 -8.66
N ALA A 9 -15.64 9.85 -9.15
CA ALA A 9 -14.80 11.04 -9.02
C ALA A 9 -13.26 10.98 -9.24
N SER A 10 -12.72 10.01 -10.00
CA SER A 10 -11.32 10.08 -10.47
C SER A 10 -11.18 10.52 -11.93
N PHE A 11 -12.29 10.72 -12.65
CA PHE A 11 -12.25 11.09 -14.07
C PHE A 11 -12.28 12.60 -14.34
N LEU A 12 -12.43 13.45 -13.32
CA LEU A 12 -12.68 14.90 -13.50
C LEU A 12 -11.52 15.83 -13.10
N VAL A 13 -10.39 15.29 -12.61
CA VAL A 13 -9.27 16.13 -12.12
C VAL A 13 -8.02 16.11 -13.02
N MET A 14 -8.03 15.41 -14.17
CA MET A 14 -7.07 15.68 -15.26
C MET A 14 -7.60 16.79 -16.18
N THR A 15 -7.75 17.95 -15.53
CA THR A 15 -8.04 19.30 -15.99
C THR A 15 -7.22 19.74 -17.20
N SER A 16 -7.84 20.56 -18.06
CA SER A 16 -7.44 21.94 -18.42
C SER A 16 -5.98 22.42 -18.26
N GLN A 17 -5.00 21.56 -18.45
CA GLN A 17 -3.58 21.88 -18.61
C GLN A 17 -3.03 21.03 -19.76
N GLN A 18 -3.57 21.28 -20.95
CA GLN A 18 -3.15 20.60 -22.18
C GLN A 18 -1.95 21.29 -22.84
N SER A 19 -1.14 22.02 -22.08
CA SER A 19 0.07 22.65 -22.58
C SER A 19 1.25 22.14 -21.77
N GLU A 20 2.12 21.40 -22.45
CA GLU A 20 3.48 20.99 -22.05
C GLU A 20 3.65 19.59 -21.46
N LEU A 21 3.40 18.56 -22.28
CA LEU A 21 4.16 17.31 -22.19
C LEU A 21 4.62 16.89 -23.59
N LYS A 22 5.84 17.32 -23.95
CA LYS A 22 6.57 16.81 -25.13
C LYS A 22 7.24 15.48 -24.77
N ASN A 23 6.46 14.40 -24.71
CA ASN A 23 6.90 13.02 -24.94
C ASN A 23 5.68 12.10 -24.87
N THR A 24 4.80 12.21 -25.86
CA THR A 24 3.50 11.51 -25.89
C THR A 24 3.60 10.08 -26.38
N ASP A 25 4.69 9.66 -27.02
CA ASP A 25 4.72 8.38 -27.73
C ASP A 25 4.86 7.17 -26.79
N LEU A 26 5.54 7.32 -25.64
CA LEU A 26 5.66 6.24 -24.66
C LEU A 26 4.42 6.11 -23.76
N LEU A 27 3.68 7.19 -23.54
CA LEU A 27 2.45 7.17 -22.73
C LEU A 27 1.24 6.68 -23.53
N GLN A 28 1.18 6.93 -24.85
CA GLN A 28 0.06 6.45 -25.67
C GLN A 28 0.06 4.93 -25.81
N SER A 29 1.22 4.29 -25.97
CA SER A 29 1.31 2.83 -26.13
C SER A 29 0.82 2.02 -24.92
N TRP A 30 0.75 2.62 -23.72
CA TRP A 30 0.27 1.95 -22.49
C TRP A 30 -1.13 2.37 -22.06
N ILE A 31 -1.55 3.61 -22.37
CA ILE A 31 -2.83 4.16 -21.90
C ILE A 31 -3.96 3.87 -22.91
N PHE A 32 -3.65 3.73 -24.20
CA PHE A 32 -4.61 3.36 -25.23
C PHE A 32 -3.95 2.40 -26.21
N PRO A 33 -4.18 1.07 -26.12
CA PRO A 33 -3.79 0.18 -27.19
C PRO A 33 -4.49 0.66 -28.47
N GLU A 34 -3.71 0.82 -29.55
CA GLU A 34 -4.14 1.40 -30.83
C GLU A 34 -5.31 0.63 -31.47
N GLU A 35 -5.56 -0.59 -30.97
CA GLU A 35 -6.85 -1.26 -31.00
C GLU A 35 -7.23 -1.63 -29.57
N ILE A 36 -8.43 -1.28 -29.10
CA ILE A 36 -8.98 -1.91 -27.91
C ILE A 36 -9.15 -3.40 -28.24
N GLY A 37 -8.12 -4.20 -27.92
CA GLY A 37 -8.21 -5.66 -27.98
C GLY A 37 -9.46 -6.11 -27.25
N SER A 38 -10.04 -7.24 -27.66
CA SER A 38 -11.35 -7.68 -27.14
C SER A 38 -11.40 -7.56 -25.61
N VAL A 39 -12.51 -7.06 -25.05
CA VAL A 39 -12.70 -6.87 -23.60
C VAL A 39 -12.26 -8.10 -22.79
N LYS A 40 -12.41 -9.29 -23.38
CA LYS A 40 -12.01 -10.57 -22.80
C LYS A 40 -10.48 -10.74 -22.62
N GLU A 41 -9.68 -10.17 -23.51
CA GLU A 41 -8.21 -10.26 -23.47
C GLU A 41 -7.60 -9.24 -22.51
N THR A 42 -8.21 -8.06 -22.43
CA THR A 42 -7.89 -7.05 -21.41
C THR A 42 -8.29 -7.52 -20.01
N GLU A 43 -9.45 -8.15 -19.85
CA GLU A 43 -9.87 -8.81 -18.60
C GLU A 43 -8.90 -9.92 -18.17
N LYS A 44 -8.49 -10.79 -19.11
CA LYS A 44 -7.55 -11.87 -18.83
C LYS A 44 -6.19 -11.34 -18.34
N THR A 45 -5.70 -10.27 -18.99
CA THR A 45 -4.44 -9.62 -18.63
C THR A 45 -4.55 -8.94 -17.27
N PHE A 46 -5.65 -8.23 -17.01
CA PHE A 46 -5.92 -7.63 -15.71
C PHE A 46 -6.00 -8.68 -14.60
N HIS A 47 -6.70 -9.79 -14.82
CA HIS A 47 -6.77 -10.90 -13.87
C HIS A 47 -5.40 -11.55 -13.62
N ALA A 48 -4.56 -11.71 -14.66
CA ALA A 48 -3.21 -12.22 -14.50
C ALA A 48 -2.35 -11.29 -13.64
N LEU A 49 -2.40 -9.97 -13.89
CA LEU A 49 -1.70 -8.96 -13.10
C LEU A 49 -2.20 -8.91 -11.65
N GLN A 50 -3.52 -9.00 -11.44
CA GLN A 50 -4.13 -9.06 -10.11
C GLN A 50 -3.69 -10.31 -9.34
N ASN A 51 -3.63 -11.46 -10.01
CA ASN A 51 -3.16 -12.71 -9.41
C ASN A 51 -1.66 -12.67 -9.06
N GLU A 52 -0.84 -11.94 -9.81
CA GLU A 52 0.57 -11.69 -9.45
C GLU A 52 0.71 -10.78 -8.24
N ILE A 53 -0.26 -9.90 -7.98
CA ILE A 53 -0.22 -8.94 -6.88
C ILE A 53 -0.71 -9.60 -5.58
N GLN A 54 -1.79 -10.40 -5.64
CA GLN A 54 -2.37 -11.03 -4.46
C GLN A 54 -1.42 -12.00 -3.73
N LEU A 55 -1.42 -11.91 -2.39
CA LEU A 55 -0.65 -12.82 -1.53
C LEU A 55 -1.31 -14.19 -1.46
N SER A 56 -0.50 -15.24 -1.65
CA SER A 56 -0.88 -16.62 -1.41
C SER A 56 -1.13 -16.91 0.08
N GLU A 57 -1.91 -17.95 0.39
CA GLU A 57 -2.16 -18.34 1.78
C GLU A 57 -0.87 -18.73 2.53
N ALA A 58 0.12 -19.29 1.83
CA ALA A 58 1.42 -19.59 2.41
C ALA A 58 2.20 -18.32 2.81
N GLU A 59 2.16 -17.28 1.98
CA GLU A 59 2.74 -15.97 2.31
C GLU A 59 2.02 -15.36 3.53
N LYS A 60 0.68 -15.36 3.55
CA LYS A 60 -0.11 -14.84 4.69
C LYS A 60 0.21 -15.59 5.99
N GLN A 61 0.29 -16.92 5.93
CA GLN A 61 0.64 -17.73 7.09
C GLN A 61 2.05 -17.45 7.61
N THR A 62 2.99 -17.16 6.71
CA THR A 62 4.36 -16.76 7.07
C THR A 62 4.34 -15.41 7.78
N VAL A 63 3.59 -14.42 7.28
CA VAL A 63 3.41 -13.13 7.96
C VAL A 63 2.88 -13.32 9.39
N HIS A 64 1.82 -14.11 9.58
CA HIS A 64 1.28 -14.39 10.91
C HIS A 64 2.28 -15.08 11.84
N LYS A 65 3.09 -16.01 11.32
CA LYS A 65 4.12 -16.70 12.09
C LYS A 65 5.18 -15.71 12.59
N GLU A 66 5.69 -14.86 11.71
CA GLU A 66 6.68 -13.84 12.06
C GLU A 66 6.12 -12.81 13.05
N ALA A 67 4.87 -12.39 12.86
CA ALA A 67 4.20 -11.50 13.80
C ALA A 67 3.99 -12.17 15.17
N ALA A 68 3.64 -13.45 15.22
CA ALA A 68 3.45 -14.20 16.47
C ALA A 68 4.76 -14.37 17.27
N ALA A 69 5.91 -14.35 16.60
CA ALA A 69 7.22 -14.42 17.24
C ALA A 69 7.61 -13.11 17.98
N VAL A 70 6.92 -11.99 17.72
CA VAL A 70 7.18 -10.72 18.40
C VAL A 70 6.83 -10.81 19.88
N ASN A 71 7.71 -10.30 20.74
CA ASN A 71 7.52 -10.32 22.20
C ASN A 71 6.16 -9.73 22.61
N ARG A 72 5.45 -10.42 23.50
CA ARG A 72 4.11 -10.02 23.99
C ARG A 72 4.03 -8.59 24.52
N SER A 73 5.07 -8.11 25.21
CA SER A 73 5.09 -6.74 25.75
C SER A 73 5.21 -5.69 24.65
N ILE A 74 5.94 -5.99 23.57
CA ILE A 74 6.05 -5.15 22.39
C ILE A 74 4.71 -5.12 21.67
N ARG A 75 4.11 -6.29 21.41
CA ARG A 75 2.78 -6.40 20.78
C ARG A 75 1.72 -5.60 21.53
N LYS A 76 1.63 -5.77 22.86
CA LYS A 76 0.66 -5.03 23.68
C LYS A 76 0.84 -3.50 23.57
N LYS A 77 2.09 -3.01 23.53
CA LYS A 77 2.37 -1.57 23.34
C LYS A 77 1.99 -1.10 21.93
N TYR A 78 2.33 -1.89 20.91
CA TYR A 78 1.97 -1.62 19.53
C TYR A 78 0.45 -1.54 19.35
N ASP A 79 -0.30 -2.51 19.87
CA ASP A 79 -1.76 -2.53 19.76
C ASP A 79 -2.40 -1.30 20.42
N ALA A 80 -1.88 -0.88 21.58
CA ALA A 80 -2.34 0.33 22.27
C ALA A 80 -2.07 1.60 21.45
N PHE A 81 -0.84 1.78 20.97
CA PHE A 81 -0.49 2.97 20.18
C PHE A 81 -1.17 2.98 18.81
N LEU A 82 -1.36 1.82 18.18
CA LEU A 82 -2.09 1.70 16.93
C LEU A 82 -3.56 2.05 17.11
N ASN A 83 -4.18 1.61 18.22
CA ASN A 83 -5.55 1.98 18.55
C ASN A 83 -5.69 3.49 18.73
N ASP A 84 -4.79 4.12 19.50
CA ASP A 84 -4.79 5.58 19.69
C ASP A 84 -4.68 6.32 18.35
N TRP A 85 -3.73 5.93 17.49
CA TRP A 85 -3.53 6.57 16.19
C TRP A 85 -4.73 6.37 15.26
N THR A 86 -5.29 5.16 15.21
CA THR A 86 -6.48 4.83 14.40
C THR A 86 -7.70 5.61 14.87
N GLU A 87 -7.87 5.78 16.17
CA GLU A 87 -8.95 6.56 16.75
C GLU A 87 -8.87 8.03 16.32
N VAL A 88 -7.67 8.61 16.34
CA VAL A 88 -7.49 10.01 15.90
C VAL A 88 -7.70 10.16 14.39
N ILE A 89 -7.20 9.23 13.56
CA ILE A 89 -7.44 9.23 12.10
C ILE A 89 -8.94 9.21 11.80
N THR A 90 -9.70 8.36 12.49
CA THR A 90 -11.12 8.13 12.21
C THR A 90 -12.06 9.19 12.79
N LYS A 91 -11.64 9.89 13.85
CA LYS A 91 -12.47 10.91 14.52
C LYS A 91 -12.11 12.34 14.15
N ASN A 92 -10.89 12.61 13.65
CA ASN A 92 -10.48 13.95 13.26
C ASN A 92 -11.05 14.30 11.88
N PRO A 93 -11.92 15.32 11.74
CA PRO A 93 -12.53 15.67 10.46
C PRO A 93 -11.51 15.97 9.35
N LYS A 94 -10.36 16.56 9.70
CA LYS A 94 -9.30 16.86 8.73
C LYS A 94 -8.66 15.58 8.17
N MET A 95 -8.52 14.55 8.99
CA MET A 95 -7.92 13.28 8.58
C MET A 95 -8.93 12.46 7.77
N VAL A 96 -10.19 12.40 8.21
CA VAL A 96 -11.27 11.71 7.49
C VAL A 96 -11.47 12.27 6.08
N LEU A 97 -11.31 13.58 5.89
CA LEU A 97 -11.45 14.24 4.59
C LEU A 97 -10.16 14.23 3.76
N SER A 98 -9.03 13.80 4.31
CA SER A 98 -7.78 13.76 3.55
C SER A 98 -7.72 12.54 2.64
N SER A 99 -7.40 12.78 1.37
CA SER A 99 -7.08 11.72 0.41
C SER A 99 -5.60 11.31 0.43
N ASN A 100 -4.78 11.96 1.27
CA ASN A 100 -3.34 11.71 1.37
C ASN A 100 -3.00 11.09 2.72
N THR A 101 -2.68 9.79 2.72
CA THR A 101 -2.28 9.05 3.93
C THR A 101 -1.04 9.63 4.61
N GLN A 102 -0.21 10.39 3.88
CA GLN A 102 0.93 11.07 4.46
C GLN A 102 0.53 12.11 5.52
N ASP A 103 -0.70 12.64 5.48
CA ASP A 103 -1.18 13.55 6.51
C ASP A 103 -1.28 12.89 7.89
N TYR A 104 -1.49 11.57 7.94
CA TYR A 104 -1.60 10.83 9.20
C TYR A 104 -0.28 10.78 9.97
N THR A 105 0.85 10.98 9.28
CA THR A 105 2.19 11.05 9.89
C THR A 105 2.42 12.32 10.71
N LYS A 106 1.55 13.33 10.54
CA LYS A 106 1.61 14.61 11.27
C LYS A 106 0.94 14.53 12.65
N LEU A 107 0.28 13.42 12.96
CA LEU A 107 -0.37 13.18 14.24
C LEU A 107 0.67 12.79 15.30
N HIS A 108 0.55 13.32 16.51
CA HIS A 108 1.48 13.01 17.61
C HIS A 108 1.48 11.51 17.98
N GLU A 109 0.37 10.81 17.79
CA GLU A 109 0.26 9.37 18.01
C GLU A 109 1.16 8.57 17.06
N PHE A 110 1.46 9.11 15.87
CA PHE A 110 2.36 8.47 14.91
C PHE A 110 3.78 8.36 15.46
N ASP A 111 4.28 9.40 16.15
CA ASP A 111 5.64 9.42 16.69
C ASP A 111 5.84 8.29 17.71
N LYS A 112 4.83 7.98 18.53
CA LYS A 112 4.88 6.85 19.48
C LYS A 112 5.08 5.51 18.79
N LEU A 113 4.44 5.29 17.64
CA LEU A 113 4.60 4.07 16.83
C LEU A 113 5.97 4.05 16.16
N LYS A 114 6.39 5.18 15.57
CA LYS A 114 7.69 5.33 14.91
C LYS A 114 8.85 5.04 15.86
N ASP A 115 8.79 5.55 17.09
CA ASP A 115 9.80 5.34 18.13
C ASP A 115 9.91 3.88 18.59
N MET A 116 8.93 3.04 18.27
CA MET A 116 9.06 1.60 18.48
C MET A 116 10.10 0.96 17.56
N GLY A 117 10.45 1.58 16.43
CA GLY A 117 11.54 1.13 15.56
C GLY A 117 11.34 -0.24 14.87
N PRO A 118 12.38 -0.79 14.23
CA PRO A 118 12.26 -1.93 13.30
C PRO A 118 11.68 -3.22 13.90
N LYS A 119 11.72 -3.38 15.22
CA LYS A 119 11.18 -4.56 15.92
C LYS A 119 9.68 -4.77 15.77
N ILE A 120 8.93 -3.75 15.34
CA ILE A 120 7.48 -3.87 15.06
C ILE A 120 7.15 -4.15 13.59
N ILE A 121 8.14 -4.21 12.69
CA ILE A 121 7.90 -4.50 11.26
C ILE A 121 7.02 -5.74 11.05
N PRO A 122 7.23 -6.89 11.73
CA PRO A 122 6.34 -8.05 11.55
C PRO A 122 4.87 -7.76 11.91
N LEU A 123 4.61 -6.90 12.90
CA LEU A 123 3.26 -6.49 13.30
C LEU A 123 2.62 -5.54 12.28
N ILE A 124 3.43 -4.70 11.64
CA ILE A 124 2.98 -3.83 10.53
C ILE A 124 2.58 -4.69 9.34
N MET A 125 3.38 -5.71 9.00
CA MET A 125 3.09 -6.63 7.90
C MET A 125 1.81 -7.42 8.14
N GLU A 126 1.59 -7.91 9.37
CA GLU A 126 0.33 -8.55 9.77
C GLU A 126 -0.85 -7.57 9.64
N GLY A 127 -0.67 -6.30 10.00
CA GLY A 127 -1.69 -5.28 9.81
C GLY A 127 -2.03 -5.01 8.35
N LEU A 128 -1.03 -5.02 7.45
CA LEU A 128 -1.19 -4.81 6.01
C LEU A 128 -1.90 -5.96 5.28
N LEU A 129 -2.11 -7.11 5.94
CA LEU A 129 -2.99 -8.17 5.42
C LEU A 129 -4.45 -7.72 5.34
N ASP A 130 -4.87 -6.75 6.17
CA ASP A 130 -6.13 -6.04 6.01
C ASP A 130 -5.90 -4.85 5.07
N GLU A 131 -6.36 -4.98 3.83
CA GLU A 131 -6.17 -3.97 2.78
C GLU A 131 -6.72 -2.59 3.16
N ARG A 132 -7.66 -2.50 4.11
CA ARG A 132 -8.18 -1.22 4.63
C ARG A 132 -7.18 -0.49 5.52
N LYS A 133 -6.14 -1.18 5.99
CA LYS A 133 -5.06 -0.63 6.81
C LYS A 133 -3.85 -0.22 5.97
N PHE A 134 -4.03 0.05 4.67
CA PHE A 134 -2.97 0.53 3.78
C PHE A 134 -2.20 1.74 4.32
N TYR A 135 -2.81 2.57 5.17
CA TYR A 135 -2.12 3.68 5.84
C TYR A 135 -0.94 3.26 6.73
N LEU A 136 -0.87 2.00 7.15
CA LEU A 136 0.28 1.43 7.86
C LEU A 136 1.58 1.48 7.04
N LEU A 137 1.47 1.61 5.71
CA LEU A 137 2.62 1.82 4.84
C LEU A 137 3.44 3.05 5.24
N GLN A 138 2.78 4.12 5.73
CA GLN A 138 3.49 5.33 6.16
C GLN A 138 4.35 5.08 7.40
N LEU A 139 3.86 4.23 8.30
CA LEU A 139 4.63 3.78 9.46
C LEU A 139 5.78 2.86 9.04
N TYR A 140 5.52 1.95 8.11
CA TYR A 140 6.56 1.09 7.53
C TYR A 140 7.70 1.91 6.92
N ASP A 141 7.37 2.88 6.06
CA ASP A 141 8.36 3.72 5.38
C ASP A 141 9.18 4.57 6.35
N ALA A 142 8.58 5.02 7.45
CA ALA A 142 9.28 5.80 8.47
C ALA A 142 10.27 4.97 9.28
N ILE A 143 9.98 3.67 9.48
CA ILE A 143 10.78 2.78 10.34
C ILE A 143 11.78 1.94 9.54
N GLN A 144 11.48 1.59 8.29
CA GLN A 144 12.34 0.73 7.48
C GLN A 144 13.66 1.46 7.16
N GLU A 145 14.76 0.91 7.65
CA GLU A 145 16.09 1.47 7.48
C GLU A 145 16.70 1.12 6.12
N ASN A 146 16.38 -0.07 5.57
CA ASN A 146 16.88 -0.49 4.27
C ASN A 146 16.02 0.12 3.15
N PRO A 147 16.55 1.07 2.35
CA PRO A 147 15.78 1.70 1.28
C PRO A 147 15.37 0.72 0.17
N GLN A 148 16.08 -0.41 0.01
CA GLN A 148 15.74 -1.46 -0.96
C GLN A 148 14.51 -2.27 -0.57
N LEU A 149 14.06 -2.18 0.68
CA LEU A 149 12.83 -2.82 1.15
C LEU A 149 11.62 -1.88 1.09
N LYS A 150 11.76 -0.68 0.52
CA LYS A 150 10.65 0.27 0.34
C LYS A 150 10.17 0.20 -1.10
N VAL A 151 8.91 -0.17 -1.30
CA VAL A 151 8.26 -0.05 -2.60
C VAL A 151 8.07 1.42 -2.90
N LYS A 152 8.79 1.92 -3.90
CA LYS A 152 8.67 3.28 -4.42
C LYS A 152 8.12 3.21 -5.84
N TYR A 153 7.07 3.97 -6.09
CA TYR A 153 6.61 4.24 -7.44
C TYR A 153 7.32 5.50 -7.93
N ASN A 154 7.91 5.41 -9.13
CA ASN A 154 8.41 6.57 -9.85
C ASN A 154 7.37 6.97 -10.90
N SER A 155 7.36 8.25 -11.25
CA SER A 155 6.51 8.79 -12.33
C SER A 155 6.75 8.13 -13.68
N ASP A 156 7.88 7.43 -13.82
CA ASP A 156 8.36 6.83 -15.05
C ASP A 156 7.84 5.39 -15.23
N ASN A 157 7.13 4.83 -14.25
CA ASN A 157 6.48 3.53 -14.35
C ASN A 157 4.97 3.59 -14.08
N ALA A 158 4.22 2.74 -14.79
CA ALA A 158 2.77 2.62 -14.63
C ALA A 158 2.36 2.15 -13.23
N SER A 159 3.30 1.64 -12.42
CA SER A 159 3.02 1.17 -11.07
C SER A 159 2.57 2.28 -10.11
N PHE A 160 2.77 3.56 -10.43
CA PHE A 160 2.18 4.66 -9.66
C PHE A 160 0.62 4.61 -9.64
N LEU A 161 0.00 3.99 -10.64
CA LEU A 161 -1.46 3.82 -10.74
C LEU A 161 -2.00 2.65 -9.91
N GLU A 162 -1.14 1.80 -9.34
CA GLU A 162 -1.55 0.60 -8.60
C GLU A 162 -2.26 0.92 -7.27
N GLY A 163 -2.09 2.12 -6.73
CA GLY A 163 -2.70 2.54 -5.47
C GLY A 163 -2.06 1.91 -4.22
N GLU A 164 -2.38 2.46 -3.05
CA GLU A 164 -1.72 2.09 -1.79
C GLU A 164 -2.02 0.65 -1.33
N GLN A 165 -3.14 0.06 -1.74
CA GLN A 165 -3.49 -1.32 -1.35
C GLN A 165 -2.55 -2.35 -2.01
N HIS A 166 -2.36 -2.26 -3.32
CA HIS A 166 -1.41 -3.10 -4.04
C HIS A 166 0.04 -2.82 -3.60
N ARG A 167 0.36 -1.56 -3.26
CA ARG A 167 1.64 -1.22 -2.62
C ARG A 167 1.85 -1.99 -1.31
N GLY A 168 0.79 -2.14 -0.51
CA GLY A 168 0.77 -2.95 0.70
C GLY A 168 1.17 -4.39 0.43
N GLN A 169 0.53 -5.03 -0.55
CA GLN A 169 0.82 -6.42 -0.92
C GLN A 169 2.26 -6.60 -1.46
N ARG A 170 2.73 -5.69 -2.34
CA ARG A 170 4.12 -5.70 -2.82
C ARG A 170 5.14 -5.51 -1.69
N THR A 171 4.82 -4.67 -0.72
CA THR A 171 5.67 -4.42 0.45
C THR A 171 5.81 -5.67 1.31
N ILE A 172 4.70 -6.37 1.55
CA ILE A 172 4.72 -7.66 2.26
C ILE A 172 5.59 -8.67 1.51
N ARG A 173 5.40 -8.84 0.20
CA ARG A 173 6.17 -9.81 -0.59
C ARG A 173 7.66 -9.50 -0.59
N LEU A 174 8.03 -8.24 -0.79
CA LEU A 174 9.42 -7.79 -0.73
C LEU A 174 10.07 -8.08 0.64
N TRP A 175 9.34 -7.85 1.72
CA TRP A 175 9.80 -8.19 3.06
C TRP A 175 9.97 -9.70 3.24
N LEU A 176 9.02 -10.53 2.81
CA LEU A 176 9.12 -12.00 2.88
C LEU A 176 10.34 -12.53 2.10
N THR A 177 10.58 -12.02 0.89
CA THR A 177 11.78 -12.38 0.10
C THR A 177 13.07 -12.06 0.86
N SER A 178 13.12 -10.93 1.56
CA SER A 178 14.29 -10.54 2.35
C SER A 178 14.56 -11.47 3.54
N LEU A 179 13.50 -12.04 4.14
CA LEU A 179 13.64 -13.02 5.22
C LEU A 179 14.25 -14.32 4.71
N GLN A 180 13.84 -14.75 3.52
CA GLN A 180 14.31 -15.97 2.88
C GLN A 180 15.80 -15.87 2.51
N GLN A 181 16.20 -14.77 1.90
CA GLN A 181 17.62 -14.49 1.58
C GLN A 181 18.52 -14.49 2.82
N LYS A 182 18.02 -14.03 3.97
CA LYS A 182 18.77 -14.04 5.23
C LYS A 182 18.92 -15.44 5.83
N GLN A 183 18.02 -16.38 5.53
CA GLN A 183 18.12 -17.76 6.00
C GLN A 183 19.12 -18.57 5.17
N ASP A 184 19.33 -18.17 3.92
CA ASP A 184 20.24 -18.85 2.97
C ASP A 184 21.68 -18.31 2.97
N SER A 185 21.96 -17.27 3.78
CA SER A 185 23.28 -16.62 3.92
C SER A 185 23.99 -17.00 5.21
#